data_AF-A0A383DB45-F1
#
_entry.id   AF-A0A383DB45-F1
#
_cell.length_a   1.000
_cell.length_b   1.000
_cell.length_c   1.000
_cell.angle_alpha   90.00
_cell.angle_beta   90.00
_cell.angle_gamma   90.00
#
_symmetry.space_group_name_H-M   'P 1'
#
loop_
_entity.id
_entity.type
_entity.pdbx_description
1 polymer ?
#
loop_
_entity_poly.entity_id
_entity_poly.type
_entity_poly.pdbx_seq_one_letter_code
_entity_poly.pdbx_strand_id
1 'polypeptide(L)' 'MGRDKISKKPVLRGLRLANFRGFPSTGADIPLRPLTLIFGPNSGGKSSVLKGFSGIAQTKVKNGSTGENSDWVSEGPW' A
#
# COMPACT_ATOMS: atom_id res chain seq x y z
N MET A 1 -35.75 14.27 10.51
CA MET A 1 -34.99 14.99 9.46
C MET A 1 -33.50 14.73 9.71
N GLY A 2 -33.02 13.56 9.27
CA GLY A 2 -31.68 13.08 9.57
C GLY A 2 -30.65 13.63 8.59
N ARG A 3 -29.56 14.21 9.09
CA ARG A 3 -28.41 14.60 8.25
C ARG A 3 -27.60 13.34 7.97
N ASP A 4 -27.60 12.88 6.73
CA ASP A 4 -26.70 11.82 6.28
C ASP A 4 -25.26 12.28 6.46
N LYS A 5 -24.57 11.70 7.47
CA LYS A 5 -23.13 11.88 7.64
C LYS A 5 -22.45 11.12 6.51
N ILE A 6 -22.11 11.80 5.41
CA ILE A 6 -21.27 11.23 4.35
C ILE A 6 -19.89 10.94 4.96
N SER A 7 -19.67 9.67 5.32
CA SER A 7 -18.37 9.21 5.78
C SER A 7 -17.39 9.24 4.61
N LYS A 8 -16.51 10.25 4.60
CA LYS A 8 -15.49 10.41 3.56
C LYS A 8 -14.46 9.29 3.74
N LYS A 9 -14.43 8.32 2.82
CA LYS A 9 -13.43 7.25 2.86
C LYS A 9 -12.01 7.86 2.77
N PRO A 10 -11.05 7.42 3.62
CA PRO A 10 -9.69 7.93 3.54
C PRO A 10 -9.07 7.56 2.19
N VAL A 11 -8.59 8.57 1.47
CA VAL A 11 -7.96 8.42 0.15
C VAL A 11 -6.45 8.41 0.32
N LEU A 12 -5.79 7.35 -0.16
CA LEU A 12 -4.34 7.27 -0.18
C LEU A 12 -3.78 8.24 -1.23
N ARG A 13 -2.99 9.22 -0.79
CA ARG A 13 -2.43 10.27 -1.65
C ARG A 13 -1.02 10.00 -2.14
N GLY A 14 -0.32 9.06 -1.52
CA GLY A 14 1.06 8.74 -1.82
C GLY A 14 1.68 7.81 -0.80
N LEU A 15 2.92 7.42 -1.04
CA LEU A 15 3.74 6.59 -0.18
C LEU A 15 5.15 7.19 -0.12
N ARG A 16 5.71 7.31 1.08
CA ARG A 16 7.13 7.64 1.26
C ARG A 16 7.90 6.38 1.65
N LEU A 17 8.98 6.08 0.93
CA LEU A 17 9.86 4.93 1.22
C LEU A 17 11.25 5.43 1.60
N ALA A 18 11.73 5.07 2.78
CA ALA A 18 13.06 5.40 3.28
C ALA A 18 13.73 4.15 3.85
N ASN A 19 15.02 3.95 3.57
CA ASN A 19 15.77 2.74 3.98
C ASN A 19 15.07 1.42 3.59
N PHE A 20 14.35 1.41 2.46
CA PHE A 20 13.49 0.29 2.09
C PHE A 20 13.91 -0.29 0.74
N ARG A 21 14.43 -1.52 0.71
CA ARG A 21 14.67 -2.32 -0.51
C ARG A 21 15.18 -1.51 -1.73
N GLY A 22 16.30 -0.81 -1.56
CA GLY A 22 16.96 -0.01 -2.60
C GLY A 22 16.61 1.49 -2.60
N PHE A 23 15.66 1.93 -1.78
CA PHE A 23 15.39 3.36 -1.56
C PHE A 23 16.36 3.96 -0.54
N PRO A 24 16.83 5.21 -0.76
CA PRO A 24 17.80 5.86 0.11
C PRO A 24 17.22 6.18 1.49
N SER A 25 18.10 6.44 2.45
CA SER A 25 17.74 6.82 3.82
C SER A 25 17.02 8.16 3.91
N THR A 26 17.33 9.09 3.00
CA THR A 26 16.67 10.40 2.86
C THR A 26 15.18 10.26 2.51
N GLY A 27 14.82 9.13 1.92
CA GLY A 27 13.48 8.78 1.50
C GLY A 27 13.12 9.28 0.10
N ALA A 28 12.15 8.61 -0.51
CA ALA A 28 11.56 9.00 -1.78
C ALA A 28 10.05 9.08 -1.65
N ASP A 29 9.47 10.19 -2.09
CA ASP A 29 8.02 10.41 -2.11
C ASP A 29 7.43 9.93 -3.45
N ILE A 30 6.41 9.08 -3.36
CA ILE A 30 5.72 8.49 -4.51
C ILE A 30 4.26 8.96 -4.44
N PRO A 31 3.92 10.07 -5.12
CA PRO A 31 2.56 10.57 -5.15
C PRO A 31 1.66 9.59 -5.93
N LEU A 32 0.43 9.42 -5.46
CA LEU A 32 -0.58 8.61 -6.13
C LEU A 32 -1.66 9.49 -6.77
N ARG A 33 -2.03 9.11 -7.99
CA ARG A 33 -3.15 9.64 -8.76
C ARG A 33 -4.14 8.50 -9.02
N PRO A 34 -5.41 8.78 -9.41
CA PRO A 34 -6.43 7.75 -9.66
C PRO A 34 -5.95 6.61 -10.57
N LEU A 35 -5.09 6.92 -11.55
CA LEU A 35 -4.31 5.95 -12.29
C LEU A 35 -2.83 6.33 -12.19
N THR A 36 -2.01 5.45 -11.63
CA THR A 36 -0.56 5.64 -11.48
C THR A 36 0.16 4.50 -12.16
N LEU A 37 0.98 4.81 -13.17
CA LEU A 37 1.80 3.83 -13.88
C LEU A 37 3.21 3.80 -13.29
N ILE A 38 3.70 2.61 -12.93
CA ILE A 38 5.06 2.41 -12.43
C ILE A 38 5.86 1.69 -13.52
N PHE A 39 6.82 2.38 -14.12
CA PHE A 39 7.65 1.85 -15.21
C PHE A 39 9.13 2.27 -15.05
N GLY A 40 10.03 1.60 -15.77
CA GLY A 40 11.47 1.85 -15.71
C GLY A 40 12.31 0.57 -15.81
N PRO A 41 13.65 0.67 -15.81
CA PRO A 41 14.58 -0.45 -15.96
C PRO A 41 14.33 -1.58 -14.95
N ASN A 42 14.69 -2.82 -15.31
CA ASN A 42 14.62 -3.92 -14.36
C ASN A 42 15.48 -3.61 -13.13
N SER A 43 15.06 -4.10 -11.97
CA SER A 43 15.70 -3.81 -10.68
C SER A 43 15.71 -2.34 -10.24
N GLY A 44 15.07 -1.42 -10.97
CA GLY A 44 14.91 0.00 -10.60
C GLY A 44 13.93 0.27 -9.45
N GLY A 45 13.61 -0.72 -8.61
CA GLY A 45 12.77 -0.54 -7.42
C GLY A 45 11.25 -0.65 -7.62
N LYS A 46 10.74 -0.93 -8.83
CA LYS A 46 9.30 -1.04 -9.12
C LYS A 46 8.57 -2.04 -8.20
N SER A 47 9.07 -3.27 -8.08
CA SER A 47 8.50 -4.27 -7.18
C SER A 47 8.68 -3.89 -5.70
N SER A 48 9.72 -3.10 -5.36
CA SER A 48 9.87 -2.55 -4.01
C SER A 48 8.74 -1.56 -3.72
N VAL A 49 8.36 -0.68 -4.65
CA VAL A 49 7.21 0.22 -4.48
C VAL A 49 5.93 -0.57 -4.19
N LEU A 50 5.65 -1.61 -4.98
CA LEU A 50 4.47 -2.47 -4.77
C LEU A 50 4.50 -3.17 -3.40
N LYS A 51 5.66 -3.71 -2.99
CA LYS A 51 5.84 -4.32 -1.65
C LYS A 51 5.62 -3.31 -0.52
N GLY A 52 6.03 -2.05 -0.73
CA GLY A 52 5.75 -0.95 0.19
C GLY A 52 4.25 -0.76 0.40
N PHE A 53 3.46 -0.79 -0.67
CA PHE A 53 1.99 -0.71 -0.58
C PHE A 53 1.37 -1.91 0.15
N SER A 54 1.85 -3.13 -0.09
CA SER A 54 1.37 -4.32 0.63
C SER A 54 1.61 -4.22 2.15
N GLY A 55 2.73 -3.64 2.59
CA GLY A 55 3.00 -3.42 4.02
C GLY A 55 2.04 -2.44 4.71
N ILE A 56 1.47 -1.48 3.98
CA ILE A 56 0.45 -0.55 4.51
C ILE A 56 -0.82 -1.32 4.88
N ALA A 57 -1.25 -2.26 4.02
CA ALA A 57 -2.42 -3.09 4.29
C ALA A 57 -2.21 -3.94 5.56
N GLN A 58 -1.03 -4.54 5.72
CA GLN A 58 -0.67 -5.31 6.92
C GLN A 58 -0.70 -4.46 8.20
N THR A 59 -0.30 -3.19 8.11
CA THR A 59 -0.36 -2.27 9.26
C THR A 59 -1.81 -1.93 9.64
N LYS A 60 -2.74 -1.85 8.67
CA LYS A 60 -4.18 -1.67 8.94
C LYS A 60 -4.82 -2.89 9.58
N VAL A 61 -4.38 -4.09 9.23
CA VAL A 61 -4.89 -5.36 9.79
C VAL A 61 -4.59 -5.50 11.29
N LYS A 62 -3.64 -4.76 11.86
CA LYS A 62 -3.31 -4.84 13.30
C LYS A 62 -4.20 -4.01 14.25
N ASN A 63 -5.10 -3.16 13.74
CA ASN A 63 -5.93 -2.27 14.59
C ASN A 63 -7.44 -2.58 14.58
N GLY A 64 -7.86 -3.70 14.00
CA GLY A 64 -9.25 -4.13 14.02
C GLY A 64 -9.34 -5.64 14.09
N SER A 65 -9.80 -6.15 15.23
CA SER A 65 -10.27 -7.53 15.46
C SER A 65 -9.35 -8.67 15.02
N THR A 66 -8.76 -9.34 16.01
CA THR A 66 -8.54 -10.79 15.97
C THR A 66 -9.82 -11.48 15.46
N GLY A 67 -9.78 -11.98 14.22
CA GLY A 67 -10.91 -12.63 13.55
C GLY A 67 -10.57 -12.86 12.08
N GLU A 68 -9.91 -13.99 11.83
CA GLU A 68 -9.77 -14.76 10.58
C GLU A 68 -10.04 -14.05 9.22
N ASN A 69 -9.01 -13.92 8.37
CA ASN A 69 -8.83 -14.78 7.19
C ASN A 69 -7.49 -14.49 6.49
N SER A 70 -6.70 -15.53 6.24
CA SER A 70 -5.40 -15.54 5.58
C SER A 70 -5.49 -15.47 4.04
N ASP A 71 -6.42 -14.66 3.50
CA ASP A 71 -6.70 -14.58 2.05
C ASP A 71 -5.67 -13.77 1.23
N TRP A 72 -4.55 -13.36 1.83
CA TRP A 72 -3.47 -12.65 1.12
C TRP A 72 -2.38 -13.59 0.58
N VAL A 73 -2.48 -14.89 0.86
CA VAL A 73 -1.72 -15.95 0.18
C VAL A 73 -2.68 -16.66 -0.75
N SER A 74 -2.44 -16.59 -2.05
CA SER A 74 -3.19 -17.37 -3.04
C SER A 74 -2.85 -18.85 -2.86
N GLU A 75 -3.69 -19.62 -2.17
CA GLU A 75 -3.61 -21.08 -2.23
C GLU A 75 -4.24 -21.57 -3.55
N GLY A 76 -3.37 -21.87 -4.51
CA GLY A 76 -3.69 -22.61 -5.74
C GLY A 76 -2.69 -23.76 -5.92
N PRO A 77 -2.99 -24.80 -6.71
CA PRO A 77 -2.30 -26.10 -6.65
C PRO A 77 -0.97 -26.11 -7.43
N TRP A 78 -0.07 -25.16 -7.15
CA TRP A 78 1.31 -25.15 -7.64
C TRP A 78 2.28 -24.92 -6.49
#